data_AF-A0A6B3GC45-F1
#
_entry.id   AF-A0A6B3GC45-F1
#
_cell.length_a   1.000
_cell.length_b   1.000
_cell.length_c   1.000
_cell.angle_alpha   90.00
_cell.angle_beta   90.00
_cell.angle_gamma   90.00
#
_symmetry.space_group_name_H-M   'P 1'
#
loop_
_entity.id
_entity.type
_entity.pdbx_description
1 polymer ?
#
loop_
_entity_poly.entity_id
_entity_poly.type
_entity_poly.pdbx_seq_one_letter_code
_entity_poly.pdbx_strand_id
1 'polypeptide(L)' 'AMRYTECKMMPLSMEMVRDIDEETVDFQDNYDGRNQEPTVLPARFPNLLVNGSAGIAVGMATNIPPHNLR' A
#
# COMPACT_ATOMS: atom_id res chain seq x y z
N ALA A 1 -11.57 -10.15 -18.92
CA ALA A 1 -11.68 -8.69 -19.07
C ALA A 1 -12.20 -8.12 -17.77
N MET A 2 -11.76 -6.93 -17.34
CA MET A 2 -12.15 -6.34 -16.04
C MET A 2 -13.67 -6.36 -15.80
N ARG A 3 -14.47 -6.26 -16.88
CA ARG A 3 -15.94 -6.38 -16.85
C ARG A 3 -16.53 -7.70 -16.31
N TYR A 4 -15.72 -8.73 -16.08
CA TYR A 4 -16.15 -10.04 -15.56
C TYR A 4 -15.51 -10.37 -14.21
N THR A 5 -14.91 -9.39 -13.53
CA THR A 5 -14.19 -9.59 -12.27
C THR A 5 -14.76 -8.65 -11.21
N GLU A 6 -15.10 -9.22 -10.07
CA GLU A 6 -15.52 -8.48 -8.88
C GLU A 6 -14.38 -8.46 -7.87
N CYS A 7 -14.18 -7.33 -7.19
CA CYS A 7 -13.11 -7.13 -6.22
C CYS A 7 -13.65 -6.45 -4.96
N LYS A 8 -13.17 -6.88 -3.79
CA LYS A 8 -13.41 -6.25 -2.49
C LYS A 8 -12.13 -6.29 -1.65
N MET A 9 -11.92 -5.28 -0.81
CA MET A 9 -10.82 -5.28 0.14
C MET A 9 -10.93 -6.41 1.16
N MET A 10 -9.80 -7.05 1.45
CA MET A 10 -9.70 -8.02 2.54
C MET A 10 -9.68 -7.29 3.89
N PRO A 11 -10.12 -7.94 4.99
CA PRO A 11 -10.05 -7.34 6.32
C PRO A 11 -8.65 -6.84 6.70
N LEU A 12 -7.58 -7.56 6.31
CA LEU A 12 -6.21 -7.15 6.57
C LEU A 12 -5.83 -5.85 5.84
N SER A 13 -6.42 -5.58 4.67
CA SER A 13 -6.21 -4.32 3.94
C SER A 13 -6.78 -3.12 4.70
N MET A 14 -7.84 -3.30 5.50
CA MET A 14 -8.40 -2.22 6.32
C MET A 14 -7.43 -1.76 7.41
N GLU A 15 -6.56 -2.64 7.91
CA GLU A 15 -5.52 -2.27 8.88
C GLU A 15 -4.39 -1.43 8.24
N MET A 16 -4.29 -1.41 6.91
CA MET A 16 -3.34 -0.53 6.21
C MET A 16 -3.84 0.91 6.08
N VAL A 17 -5.16 1.11 6.01
CA VAL A 17 -5.82 2.41 5.81
C VAL A 17 -6.57 2.91 7.05
N ARG A 18 -6.37 2.24 8.20
CA ARG A 18 -7.04 2.59 9.43
C ARG A 18 -6.59 3.97 9.90
N ASP A 19 -7.55 4.79 10.33
CA ASP A 19 -7.33 6.13 10.90
C ASP A 19 -6.61 7.09 9.93
N ILE A 20 -6.74 6.84 8.62
CA ILE A 20 -6.13 7.67 7.57
C ILE A 20 -6.73 9.09 7.54
N ASP A 21 -7.97 9.24 8.01
CA ASP A 21 -8.70 10.51 8.09
C ASP A 21 -8.39 11.28 9.39
N GLU A 22 -7.56 10.72 10.30
CA GLU A 22 -7.20 11.32 11.60
C GLU A 22 -5.85 12.06 11.56
N GLU A 23 -5.51 12.65 10.41
CA GLU A 23 -4.25 13.41 10.21
C GLU A 23 -2.98 12.59 10.56
N THR A 24 -3.02 11.28 10.36
CA THR A 24 -1.94 10.35 10.74
C THR A 24 -0.77 10.32 9.74
N VAL A 25 -0.98 10.81 8.52
CA VAL A 25 0.00 10.82 7.42
C VAL A 25 -0.12 12.10 6.61
N ASP A 26 0.98 12.51 5.97
CA ASP A 26 0.98 13.64 5.06
C ASP A 26 0.29 13.29 3.74
N PHE A 27 -0.51 14.23 3.24
CA PHE A 27 -1.15 14.16 1.93
C PHE A 27 -0.46 15.10 0.95
N GLN A 28 -0.36 14.66 -0.31
CA GLN A 28 0.17 15.45 -1.42
C GLN A 28 -0.89 15.58 -2.51
N ASP A 29 -0.76 16.59 -3.35
CA ASP A 29 -1.61 16.75 -4.52
C ASP A 29 -1.38 15.61 -5.53
N ASN A 30 -2.47 15.14 -6.14
CA ASN A 30 -2.42 14.17 -7.22
C ASN A 30 -1.87 14.80 -8.52
N TYR A 31 -1.68 13.99 -9.56
CA TYR A 31 -1.01 14.41 -10.79
C TYR A 31 -1.60 15.66 -11.50
N ASP A 32 -2.90 15.93 -11.34
CA ASP A 32 -3.59 17.10 -11.91
C ASP A 32 -3.95 18.17 -10.88
N GLY A 33 -3.53 18.00 -9.62
CA GLY A 33 -3.70 18.97 -8.53
C GLY A 33 -5.15 19.13 -8.04
N ARG A 34 -6.05 18.20 -8.38
CA ARG A 34 -7.47 18.31 -8.03
C ARG A 34 -7.85 17.57 -6.76
N ASN A 35 -7.15 16.48 -6.47
CA ASN A 35 -7.39 15.64 -5.30
C ASN A 35 -6.10 15.48 -4.52
N GLN A 36 -6.23 15.07 -3.27
CA GLN A 36 -5.10 14.73 -2.44
C GLN A 36 -4.97 13.21 -2.29
N GLU A 37 -3.73 12.74 -2.26
CA GLU A 37 -3.37 11.34 -2.03
C GLU A 37 -2.37 11.23 -0.86
N PRO A 38 -2.46 10.18 -0.04
CA PRO A 38 -1.54 9.98 1.06
C PRO A 38 -0.14 9.62 0.52
N THR A 39 0.90 10.21 1.10
CA THR A 39 2.30 9.91 0.73
C THR A 39 2.76 8.52 1.19
N VAL A 40 2.23 8.06 2.32
CA VAL A 40 2.43 6.74 2.90
C VAL A 40 1.12 6.24 3.51
N LEU A 41 0.98 4.92 3.69
CA LEU A 41 -0.15 4.34 4.40
C LEU A 41 0.17 4.19 5.90
N PRO A 42 -0.80 4.43 6.82
CA PRO A 42 -0.59 4.27 8.26
C PRO A 42 -0.05 2.90 8.68
N ALA A 43 -0.40 1.83 7.95
CA ALA A 43 0.19 0.49 8.04
C ALA A 43 0.43 -0.04 9.47
N ARG A 44 -0.62 -0.54 10.14
CA ARG A 44 -0.54 -1.09 11.51
C ARG A 44 0.24 -2.42 11.64
N PHE A 45 0.75 -2.97 10.54
CA PHE A 45 1.61 -4.15 10.54
C PHE A 45 2.73 -4.00 9.49
N PRO A 46 3.89 -4.67 9.65
CA PRO A 46 5.04 -4.52 8.77
C PRO A 46 4.84 -5.22 7.42
N ASN A 47 3.99 -4.65 6.56
CA ASN A 47 3.57 -5.24 5.29
C ASN A 47 4.74 -5.59 4.35
N LEU A 48 5.80 -4.78 4.34
CA LEU A 48 6.99 -5.04 3.52
C LEU A 48 7.68 -6.37 3.89
N LEU A 49 7.71 -6.72 5.18
CA LEU A 49 8.29 -7.99 5.63
C LEU A 49 7.29 -9.13 5.44
N VAL A 50 6.02 -8.89 5.78
CA VAL A 50 4.97 -9.92 5.72
C VAL A 50 4.74 -10.40 4.29
N ASN A 51 4.58 -9.47 3.34
CA ASN A 51 4.27 -9.81 1.95
C ASN A 51 5.51 -9.79 1.04
N GLY A 52 6.60 -9.13 1.45
CA GLY A 52 7.77 -8.97 0.60
C GLY A 52 7.56 -7.92 -0.51
N SER A 53 8.56 -7.82 -1.39
CA SER A 53 8.50 -7.00 -2.59
C SER A 53 9.56 -7.47 -3.58
N ALA A 54 9.20 -7.53 -4.87
CA ALA A 54 10.09 -7.88 -5.95
C ALA A 54 10.02 -6.80 -7.03
N GLY A 55 11.18 -6.27 -7.45
CA GLY A 55 11.25 -5.20 -8.44
C GLY A 55 12.62 -5.07 -9.08
N ILE A 56 12.65 -4.67 -10.34
CA ILE A 56 13.86 -4.38 -11.11
C ILE A 56 13.73 -2.97 -11.65
N ALA A 57 14.71 -2.13 -11.35
CA ALA A 57 14.85 -0.78 -11.89
C ALA A 57 16.18 -0.66 -12.65
N VAL A 58 16.45 0.48 -13.27
CA VAL A 58 17.68 0.70 -14.05
C VAL A 58 18.90 0.57 -13.13
N GLY A 59 19.61 -0.56 -13.26
CA GLY A 59 20.84 -0.86 -12.51
C GLY A 59 20.64 -1.42 -11.09
N MET A 60 19.40 -1.66 -10.64
CA MET A 60 19.10 -2.16 -9.30
C MET A 60 18.03 -3.25 -9.31
N ALA A 61 18.20 -4.27 -8.48
CA ALA A 61 17.20 -5.32 -8.27
C ALA A 61 16.92 -5.46 -6.78
N THR A 62 15.66 -5.63 -6.42
CA THR A 62 15.21 -5.89 -5.03
C THR A 62 14.34 -7.13 -5.02
N ASN A 63 14.59 -8.02 -4.06
CA ASN A 63 13.76 -9.19 -3.79
C ASN A 63 13.74 -9.44 -2.27
N ILE A 64 12.61 -9.13 -1.64
CA ILE A 64 12.37 -9.33 -0.22
C ILE A 64 11.35 -10.48 -0.11
N PRO A 65 11.70 -11.63 0.52
CA PRO A 65 10.77 -12.73 0.69
C PRO A 65 9.69 -12.41 1.74
N PRO A 66 8.52 -13.08 1.68
CA PRO A 66 7.49 -12.93 2.69
C PRO A 66 7.88 -13.60 4.01
N HIS A 67 7.41 -13.02 5.12
CA HIS A 67 7.66 -13.49 6.49
C HIS A 67 6.34 -13.79 7.21
N ASN A 68 6.39 -14.69 8.19
CA ASN A 68 5.24 -15.01 9.02
C ASN A 68 4.97 -13.88 10.03
N LEU A 69 3.70 -13.49 10.20
CA LEU A 69 3.25 -12.45 11.14
C LEU A 69 3.02 -12.98 12.57
N ARG A 70 3.01 -14.31 12.77
CA ARG A 70 2.72 -14.97 14.07
C ARG A 70 3.78 -14.73 15.14
#